data_AF-A0A0W1ES97-F1
#
_entry.id   AF-A0A0W1ES97-F1
#
_cell.length_a   1.000
_cell.length_b   1.000
_cell.length_c   1.000
_cell.angle_alpha   90.00
_cell.angle_beta   90.00
_cell.angle_gamma   90.00
#
_symmetry.space_group_name_H-M   'P 1'
#
loop_
_entity.id
_entity.type
_entity.pdbx_description
1 polymer ?
#
loop_
_entity_poly.entity_id
_entity_poly.type
_entity_poly.pdbx_seq_one_letter_code
_entity_poly.pdbx_strand_id
1 'polypeptide(L)'
;MYARYGDKKLLFEAAILMEIEDRLSFLEQHVPEHGDVRLELEELSDELLSWMLTDIHVALERVVMAEAARFPALARNLYEFGVGRTTRLVAEVLRKAEERGEIRVSDANFAAEQFISSVILSPFRRAALGVGVTSHNETSSARMRQAVDLFVYGCRPSLKGSHP
;
A
#
# COMPACT_ATOMS: atom_id res chain seq x y z
N MET A 1 32.29 20.74 3.52
CA MET A 1 31.91 19.52 2.76
C MET A 1 30.52 18.98 3.12
N TYR A 2 29.87 19.41 4.21
CA TYR A 2 28.53 18.93 4.62
C TYR A 2 27.34 19.59 3.89
N ALA A 3 27.43 20.88 3.50
CA ALA A 3 26.34 21.58 2.82
C ALA A 3 25.91 20.89 1.51
N ARG A 4 26.89 20.46 0.70
CA ARG A 4 26.65 19.83 -0.60
C ARG A 4 26.00 18.43 -0.52
N TYR A 5 26.15 17.72 0.61
CA TYR A 5 25.46 16.45 0.85
C TYR A 5 24.04 16.66 1.38
N GLY A 6 23.82 17.72 2.16
CA GLY A 6 22.47 18.16 2.55
C GLY A 6 21.61 18.50 1.33
N ASP A 7 22.14 19.29 0.40
CA ASP A 7 21.43 19.70 -0.82
C ASP A 7 21.04 18.51 -1.70
N LYS A 8 21.95 17.55 -1.90
CA LYS A 8 21.66 16.33 -2.68
C LYS A 8 20.59 15.47 -2.04
N LYS A 9 20.61 15.36 -0.70
CA LYS A 9 19.63 14.57 0.04
C LYS A 9 18.24 15.19 -0.05
N LEU A 10 18.14 16.51 0.07
CA LEU A 10 16.88 17.24 -0.08
C LEU A 10 16.33 17.15 -1.49
N LEU A 11 17.18 17.25 -2.52
CA LEU A 11 16.76 17.05 -3.91
C LEU A 11 16.27 15.62 -4.17
N PHE A 12 16.95 14.63 -3.59
CA PHE A 12 16.53 13.23 -3.71
C PHE A 12 15.20 12.97 -3.00
N GLU A 13 15.03 13.45 -1.77
CA GLU A 13 13.77 13.40 -1.03
C GLU A 13 12.63 14.07 -1.81
N ALA A 14 12.86 15.28 -2.33
CA ALA A 14 11.86 16.00 -3.11
C ALA A 14 11.47 15.26 -4.40
N ALA A 15 12.44 14.67 -5.11
CA ALA A 15 12.16 13.89 -6.32
C ALA A 15 11.29 12.66 -6.02
N ILE A 16 11.59 11.94 -4.93
CA ILE A 16 10.80 10.79 -4.50
C ILE A 16 9.38 11.21 -4.10
N LEU A 17 9.25 12.28 -3.30
CA LEU A 17 7.95 12.76 -2.87
C LEU A 17 7.09 13.20 -4.06
N MET A 18 7.70 13.80 -5.09
CA MET A 18 7.02 14.17 -6.34
C MET A 18 6.56 12.93 -7.11
N GLU A 19 7.39 11.88 -7.20
CA GLU A 19 6.99 10.63 -7.86
C GLU A 19 5.84 9.93 -7.12
N ILE A 20 5.90 9.89 -5.78
CA ILE A 20 4.81 9.37 -4.94
C ILE A 20 3.54 10.20 -5.13
N GLU A 21 3.66 11.53 -5.14
CA GLU A 21 2.55 12.46 -5.36
C GLU A 21 1.86 12.20 -6.70
N ASP A 22 2.62 12.17 -7.79
CA ASP A 22 2.08 11.97 -9.14
C ASP A 22 1.36 10.62 -9.26
N ARG A 23 1.97 9.56 -8.71
CA ARG A 23 1.38 8.22 -8.77
C ARG A 23 0.10 8.10 -7.94
N LEU A 24 0.12 8.60 -6.69
CA LEU A 24 -1.04 8.45 -5.82
C LEU A 24 -2.18 9.38 -6.23
N SER A 25 -1.89 10.58 -6.72
CA SER A 25 -2.90 11.46 -7.31
C SER A 25 -3.56 10.85 -8.54
N PHE A 26 -2.80 10.12 -9.37
CA PHE A 26 -3.38 9.35 -10.47
C PHE A 26 -4.33 8.25 -9.96
N LEU A 27 -3.92 7.45 -8.97
CA LEU A 27 -4.76 6.38 -8.43
C LEU A 27 -6.01 6.90 -7.72
N GLU A 28 -5.90 8.01 -6.99
CA GLU A 28 -7.04 8.67 -6.33
C GLU A 28 -8.09 9.20 -7.33
N GLN A 29 -7.69 9.53 -8.56
CA GLN A 29 -8.60 9.95 -9.64
C GLN A 29 -9.21 8.76 -10.41
N HIS A 30 -8.61 7.58 -10.30
CA HIS A 30 -8.99 6.38 -11.04
C HIS A 30 -9.27 5.21 -10.09
N VAL A 31 -9.89 5.50 -8.94
CA VAL A 31 -10.27 4.46 -7.98
C VAL A 31 -11.23 3.49 -8.69
N PRO A 32 -10.96 2.17 -8.66
CA PRO A 32 -11.86 1.19 -9.25
C PRO A 32 -13.27 1.28 -8.65
N GLU A 33 -14.29 1.23 -9.50
CA GLU A 33 -15.70 1.20 -9.12
C GLU A 33 -16.41 0.13 -9.95
N HIS A 34 -16.35 -1.11 -9.47
CA HIS A 34 -16.95 -2.28 -10.13
C HIS A 34 -18.19 -2.79 -9.41
N GLY A 35 -18.43 -2.33 -8.18
CA GLY A 35 -19.48 -2.88 -7.31
C GLY A 35 -19.13 -4.27 -6.78
N ASP A 36 -17.85 -4.63 -6.82
CA ASP A 36 -17.27 -5.82 -6.20
C ASP A 36 -15.96 -5.43 -5.51
N VAL A 37 -16.00 -5.37 -4.17
CA VAL A 37 -14.86 -4.96 -3.35
C VAL A 37 -13.62 -5.83 -3.55
N ARG A 38 -13.81 -7.12 -3.89
CA ARG A 38 -12.70 -8.03 -4.15
C ARG A 38 -11.97 -7.57 -5.41
N LEU A 39 -12.70 -7.30 -6.49
CA LEU A 39 -12.12 -6.84 -7.75
C LEU A 39 -11.49 -5.44 -7.59
N GLU A 40 -12.16 -4.54 -6.90
CA GLU A 40 -11.64 -3.19 -6.63
C GLU A 40 -10.30 -3.23 -5.86
N LEU A 41 -10.20 -4.09 -4.84
CA LEU A 41 -8.97 -4.28 -4.08
C LEU A 41 -7.87 -5.02 -4.87
N GLU A 42 -8.24 -5.98 -5.72
CA GLU A 42 -7.29 -6.68 -6.60
C GLU A 42 -6.65 -5.71 -7.60
N GLU A 43 -7.45 -4.93 -8.31
CA GLU A 43 -6.95 -3.97 -9.30
C GLU A 43 -6.06 -2.89 -8.68
N LEU A 44 -6.50 -2.32 -7.55
CA LEU A 44 -5.70 -1.34 -6.82
C LEU A 44 -4.37 -1.96 -6.36
N SER A 45 -4.38 -3.22 -5.92
CA SER A 45 -3.17 -3.92 -5.49
C SER A 45 -2.23 -4.22 -6.66
N ASP A 46 -2.76 -4.62 -7.82
CA ASP A 46 -1.96 -4.85 -9.02
C ASP A 46 -1.27 -3.55 -9.49
N GLU A 47 -1.98 -2.42 -9.50
CA GLU A 47 -1.41 -1.11 -9.85
C GLU A 47 -0.32 -0.66 -8.87
N LEU A 48 -0.53 -0.85 -7.56
CA LEU A 48 0.44 -0.51 -6.53
C LEU A 48 1.67 -1.40 -6.59
N LEU A 49 1.49 -2.73 -6.68
CA LEU A 49 2.60 -3.67 -6.70
C LEU A 49 3.40 -3.58 -8.01
N SER A 50 2.76 -3.30 -9.14
CA SER A 50 3.47 -3.08 -10.41
C SER A 50 4.39 -1.86 -10.35
N TRP A 51 4.00 -0.84 -9.60
CA TRP A 51 4.83 0.36 -9.39
C TRP A 51 5.93 0.12 -8.34
N MET A 52 5.57 -0.46 -7.19
CA MET A 52 6.48 -0.65 -6.06
C MET A 52 7.50 -1.78 -6.26
N LEU A 53 7.12 -2.88 -6.92
CA LEU A 53 8.02 -4.02 -7.17
C LEU A 53 8.86 -3.78 -8.42
N THR A 54 9.69 -2.75 -8.35
CA THR A 54 10.71 -2.41 -9.35
C THR A 54 12.06 -2.26 -8.67
N ASP A 55 13.15 -2.49 -9.40
CA ASP A 55 14.50 -2.42 -8.83
C ASP A 55 14.79 -1.07 -8.15
N ILE A 56 14.28 0.03 -8.72
CA ILE A 56 14.47 1.38 -8.20
C ILE A 56 13.74 1.59 -6.87
N HIS A 57 12.45 1.25 -6.78
CA HIS A 57 11.67 1.42 -5.55
C HIS A 57 12.14 0.47 -4.43
N VAL A 58 12.54 -0.75 -4.78
CA VAL A 58 13.09 -1.71 -3.82
C VAL A 58 14.49 -1.29 -3.34
N ALA A 59 15.32 -0.67 -4.19
CA ALA A 59 16.56 -0.04 -3.74
C ALA A 59 16.29 1.14 -2.82
N LEU A 60 15.29 1.96 -3.14
CA LEU A 60 14.92 3.10 -2.32
C LEU A 60 14.45 2.69 -0.92
N GLU A 61 13.57 1.70 -0.81
CA GLU A 61 13.10 1.17 0.48
C GLU A 61 14.26 0.74 1.38
N ARG A 62 15.27 0.07 0.82
CA ARG A 62 16.48 -0.31 1.56
C ARG A 62 17.24 0.90 2.09
N VAL A 63 17.39 1.95 1.27
CA VAL A 63 18.06 3.19 1.68
C VAL A 63 17.28 3.88 2.79
N VAL A 64 15.96 4.00 2.65
CA VAL A 64 15.10 4.63 3.66
C VAL A 64 15.19 3.89 4.98
N MET A 65 15.08 2.56 4.97
CA MET A 65 15.19 1.73 6.17
C MET A 65 16.57 1.81 6.82
N ALA A 66 17.66 1.77 6.05
CA ALA A 66 19.01 1.87 6.57
C ALA A 66 19.30 3.23 7.23
N GLU A 67 18.71 4.30 6.70
CA GLU A 67 18.98 5.66 7.13
C GLU A 67 17.94 6.23 8.11
N ALA A 68 16.85 5.50 8.40
CA ALA A 68 15.73 5.97 9.23
C ALA A 68 16.16 6.44 10.63
N ALA A 69 17.11 5.76 11.27
CA ALA A 69 17.62 6.16 12.58
C ALA A 69 18.42 7.48 12.53
N ARG A 70 19.12 7.74 11.43
CA ARG A 70 19.92 8.95 11.22
C ARG A 70 19.07 10.12 10.72
N PHE A 71 18.02 9.83 9.97
CA PHE A 71 17.15 10.81 9.33
C PHE A 71 15.66 10.48 9.56
N PRO A 72 15.18 10.56 10.81
CA PRO A 72 13.83 10.13 11.17
C PRO A 72 12.73 10.97 10.51
N ALA A 73 12.99 12.26 10.24
CA ALA A 73 12.04 13.12 9.53
C ALA A 73 11.81 12.65 8.09
N LEU A 74 12.86 12.25 7.37
CA LEU A 74 12.75 11.71 6.01
C LEU A 74 11.91 10.43 5.99
N ALA A 75 12.23 9.49 6.89
CA ALA A 75 11.49 8.22 6.98
C ALA A 75 10.02 8.45 7.31
N ARG A 76 9.72 9.39 8.23
CA ARG A 76 8.35 9.78 8.56
C ARG A 76 7.63 10.40 7.38
N ASN A 77 8.24 11.37 6.71
CA ASN A 77 7.66 12.03 5.55
C ASN A 77 7.31 10.99 4.48
N LEU A 78 8.26 10.15 4.07
CA LEU A 78 8.01 9.11 3.06
C LEU A 78 6.92 8.12 3.47
N TYR A 79 6.88 7.73 4.74
CA TYR A 79 5.84 6.84 5.26
C TYR A 79 4.44 7.49 5.24
N GLU A 80 4.32 8.71 5.77
CA GLU A 80 3.04 9.43 5.81
C GLU A 80 2.53 9.80 4.41
N PHE A 81 3.44 10.20 3.51
CA PHE A 81 3.11 10.59 2.14
C PHE A 81 2.74 9.39 1.27
N GLY A 82 3.46 8.27 1.39
CA GLY A 82 3.16 7.04 0.68
C GLY A 82 2.07 6.24 1.37
N VAL A 83 2.44 5.50 2.42
CA VAL A 83 1.56 4.55 3.13
C VAL A 83 0.31 5.24 3.67
N GLY A 84 0.44 6.44 4.25
CA GLY A 84 -0.71 7.16 4.80
C GLY A 84 -1.77 7.51 3.74
N ARG A 85 -1.35 7.88 2.52
CA ARG A 85 -2.28 8.14 1.40
C ARG A 85 -2.88 6.86 0.85
N THR A 86 -2.07 5.82 0.64
CA THR A 86 -2.58 4.52 0.17
C THR A 86 -3.59 3.92 1.14
N THR A 87 -3.35 4.03 2.46
CA THR A 87 -4.32 3.62 3.49
C THR A 87 -5.63 4.38 3.37
N ARG A 88 -5.60 5.70 3.16
CA ARG A 88 -6.83 6.50 2.98
C ARG A 88 -7.61 6.07 1.74
N LEU A 89 -6.92 5.81 0.64
CA LEU A 89 -7.51 5.32 -0.60
C LEU A 89 -8.21 3.97 -0.40
N VAL A 90 -7.53 3.00 0.23
CA VAL A 90 -8.14 1.69 0.54
C VAL A 90 -9.30 1.84 1.52
N ALA A 91 -9.16 2.68 2.55
CA ALA A 91 -10.25 2.91 3.51
C ALA A 91 -11.53 3.43 2.83
N GLU A 92 -11.38 4.26 1.80
CA GLU A 92 -12.53 4.75 1.02
C GLU A 92 -13.21 3.63 0.22
N VAL A 93 -12.44 2.76 -0.43
CA VAL A 93 -12.97 1.56 -1.11
C VAL A 93 -13.73 0.68 -0.11
N LEU A 94 -13.17 0.46 1.08
CA LEU A 94 -13.82 -0.34 2.12
C LEU A 94 -15.12 0.28 2.65
N ARG A 95 -15.18 1.61 2.82
CA ARG A 95 -16.43 2.28 3.23
C ARG A 95 -17.52 2.13 2.19
N LYS A 96 -17.20 2.37 0.91
CA LYS A 96 -18.16 2.18 -0.20
C LYS A 96 -18.66 0.74 -0.27
N ALA A 97 -17.77 -0.24 -0.07
CA ALA A 97 -18.15 -1.65 -0.04
C ALA A 97 -19.05 -2.02 1.15
N GLU A 98 -18.82 -1.41 2.32
CA GLU A 98 -19.70 -1.56 3.48
C GLU A 98 -21.08 -0.92 3.24
N GLU A 99 -21.13 0.26 2.62
CA GLU A 99 -22.40 0.90 2.21
C GLU A 99 -23.20 0.03 1.23
N ARG A 100 -22.51 -0.72 0.36
CA ARG A 100 -23.10 -1.73 -0.54
C ARG A 100 -23.45 -3.05 0.16
N GLY A 101 -23.05 -3.23 1.42
CA GLY A 101 -23.30 -4.43 2.22
C GLY A 101 -22.45 -5.64 1.85
N GLU A 102 -21.35 -5.46 1.12
CA GLU A 102 -20.46 -6.56 0.69
C GLU A 102 -19.57 -7.06 1.82
N ILE A 103 -19.16 -6.16 2.71
CA ILE A 103 -18.31 -6.40 3.86
C ILE A 103 -18.88 -5.70 5.10
N ARG A 104 -18.30 -6.00 6.27
CA ARG A 104 -18.61 -5.34 7.53
C ARG A 104 -17.31 -5.01 8.25
N VAL A 105 -17.00 -3.72 8.38
CA VAL A 105 -15.74 -3.22 8.93
C VAL A 105 -15.99 -2.14 9.97
N SER A 106 -15.86 -2.47 11.25
CA SER A 106 -16.12 -1.52 12.35
C SER A 106 -15.22 -0.27 12.32
N ASP A 107 -14.00 -0.41 11.78
CA ASP A 107 -13.03 0.67 11.57
C ASP A 107 -12.35 0.46 10.22
N ALA A 108 -12.81 1.20 9.20
CA ALA A 108 -12.29 1.11 7.84
C ALA A 108 -10.81 1.54 7.73
N ASN A 109 -10.35 2.47 8.57
CA ASN A 109 -8.94 2.91 8.53
C ASN A 109 -8.03 1.79 9.06
N PHE A 110 -8.39 1.21 10.21
CA PHE A 110 -7.66 0.07 10.74
C PHE A 110 -7.66 -1.12 9.76
N ALA A 111 -8.81 -1.44 9.16
CA ALA A 111 -8.92 -2.51 8.17
C ALA A 111 -8.02 -2.23 6.95
N ALA A 112 -7.99 -0.99 6.46
CA ALA A 112 -7.11 -0.58 5.38
C ALA A 112 -5.62 -0.71 5.74
N GLU A 113 -5.22 -0.35 6.97
CA GLU A 113 -3.85 -0.56 7.44
C GLU A 113 -3.45 -2.04 7.44
N GLN A 114 -4.37 -2.93 7.84
CA GLN A 114 -4.13 -4.38 7.81
C GLN A 114 -4.03 -4.91 6.38
N PHE A 115 -4.88 -4.43 5.48
CA PHE A 115 -4.82 -4.74 4.06
C PHE A 115 -3.48 -4.33 3.47
N ILE A 116 -3.08 -3.06 3.62
CA ILE A 116 -1.82 -2.53 3.10
C ILE A 116 -0.62 -3.29 3.67
N SER A 117 -0.63 -3.59 4.97
CA SER A 117 0.46 -4.33 5.62
C SER A 117 0.63 -5.73 5.05
N SER A 118 -0.48 -6.45 4.82
CA SER A 118 -0.47 -7.85 4.40
C SER A 118 -0.32 -8.03 2.87
N VAL A 119 -0.97 -7.19 2.08
CA VAL A 119 -1.04 -7.33 0.61
C VAL A 119 0.07 -6.55 -0.09
N ILE A 120 0.43 -5.36 0.41
CA ILE A 120 1.35 -4.44 -0.28
C ILE A 120 2.74 -4.43 0.37
N LEU A 121 2.83 -4.12 1.67
CA LEU A 121 4.11 -3.94 2.34
C LEU A 121 4.87 -5.26 2.56
N SER A 122 4.16 -6.37 2.73
CA SER A 122 4.77 -7.69 2.90
C SER A 122 5.61 -8.12 1.68
N PRO A 123 5.09 -8.17 0.43
CA PRO A 123 5.90 -8.49 -0.73
C PRO A 123 6.99 -7.44 -0.99
N PHE A 124 6.73 -6.15 -0.78
CA PHE A 124 7.72 -5.09 -0.96
C PHE A 124 8.92 -5.25 0.00
N ARG A 125 8.65 -5.52 1.27
CA ARG A 125 9.69 -5.84 2.27
C ARG A 125 10.48 -7.08 1.89
N ARG A 126 9.83 -8.13 1.39
CA ARG A 126 10.53 -9.35 0.95
C ARG A 126 11.46 -9.09 -0.22
N ALA A 127 11.05 -8.26 -1.19
CA ALA A 127 11.90 -7.83 -2.29
C ALA A 127 13.10 -7.01 -1.76
N ALA A 128 12.88 -6.09 -0.82
CA ALA A 128 13.95 -5.30 -0.19
C ALA A 128 14.95 -6.17 0.60
N LEU A 129 14.51 -7.29 1.17
CA LEU A 129 15.36 -8.27 1.83
C LEU A 129 16.08 -9.23 0.87
N GLY A 130 15.80 -9.17 -0.44
CA GLY A 130 16.36 -10.11 -1.43
C GLY A 130 15.77 -11.52 -1.38
N VAL A 131 14.66 -11.72 -0.66
CA VAL A 131 13.94 -13.01 -0.53
C VAL A 131 12.59 -13.02 -1.28
N GLY A 132 12.37 -11.98 -2.09
CA GLY A 132 11.22 -11.78 -2.96
C GLY A 132 11.68 -11.32 -4.35
N VAL A 133 10.72 -11.14 -5.26
CA VAL A 133 10.98 -10.70 -6.63
C VAL A 133 10.79 -9.19 -6.75
N THR A 134 11.60 -8.55 -7.59
CA THR A 134 11.48 -7.14 -7.99
C THR A 134 10.71 -6.99 -9.31
N SER A 135 9.71 -7.85 -9.50
CA SER A 135 8.78 -7.78 -10.61
C SER A 135 7.42 -8.29 -10.17
N HIS A 136 6.38 -7.52 -10.47
CA HIS A 136 5.02 -8.00 -10.35
C HIS A 136 4.65 -8.80 -11.60
N ASN A 137 4.44 -10.10 -11.44
CA ASN A 137 4.13 -11.05 -12.51
C ASN A 137 3.01 -11.98 -12.07
N GLU A 138 2.55 -12.88 -12.94
CA GLU A 138 1.42 -13.76 -12.64
C GLU A 138 1.57 -14.56 -11.34
N THR A 139 2.79 -14.97 -10.98
CA THR A 139 3.02 -15.68 -9.70
C THR A 139 2.77 -14.78 -8.49
N SER A 140 3.23 -13.53 -8.53
CA SER A 140 2.98 -12.57 -7.45
C SER A 140 1.54 -12.07 -7.45
N SER A 141 0.92 -11.87 -8.62
CA SER A 141 -0.51 -11.54 -8.76
C SER A 141 -1.39 -12.65 -8.19
N ALA A 142 -1.14 -13.92 -8.50
CA ALA A 142 -1.90 -15.04 -7.92
C ALA A 142 -1.81 -15.08 -6.39
N ARG A 143 -0.64 -14.78 -5.82
CA ARG A 143 -0.45 -14.69 -4.38
C ARG A 143 -1.10 -13.46 -3.76
N MET A 144 -1.08 -12.32 -4.45
CA MET A 144 -1.80 -11.11 -4.07
C MET A 144 -3.31 -11.41 -4.00
N ARG A 145 -3.89 -12.04 -5.03
CA ARG A 145 -5.31 -12.41 -5.06
C ARG A 145 -5.71 -13.29 -3.88
N GLN A 146 -4.87 -14.26 -3.51
CA GLN A 146 -5.09 -15.06 -2.29
C GLN A 146 -5.10 -14.22 -1.00
N ALA A 147 -4.25 -13.21 -0.90
CA ALA A 147 -4.21 -12.32 0.25
C ALA A 147 -5.43 -11.39 0.30
N VAL A 148 -5.87 -10.87 -0.86
CA VAL A 148 -7.13 -10.12 -1.00
C VAL A 148 -8.32 -10.99 -0.60
N ASP A 149 -8.41 -12.22 -1.12
CA ASP A 149 -9.46 -13.18 -0.77
C ASP A 149 -9.52 -13.44 0.74
N LEU A 150 -8.37 -13.66 1.37
CA LEU A 150 -8.27 -13.88 2.81
C LEU A 150 -8.77 -12.65 3.60
N PHE A 151 -8.38 -11.46 3.17
CA PHE A 151 -8.80 -10.21 3.80
C PHE A 151 -10.31 -9.98 3.67
N VAL A 152 -10.85 -10.08 2.45
CA VAL A 152 -12.28 -9.89 2.18
C VAL A 152 -13.11 -10.94 2.93
N TYR A 153 -12.66 -12.19 2.97
CA TYR A 153 -13.29 -13.23 3.76
C TYR A 153 -13.32 -12.90 5.26
N GLY A 154 -12.23 -12.35 5.80
CA GLY A 154 -12.13 -11.90 7.19
C GLY A 154 -13.04 -10.70 7.52
N CYS A 155 -13.39 -9.90 6.52
CA CYS A 155 -14.30 -8.76 6.66
C CYS A 155 -15.78 -9.13 6.49
N ARG A 156 -16.12 -10.41 6.27
CA ARG A 156 -17.51 -10.83 6.16
C ARG A 156 -18.23 -10.68 7.50
N PRO A 157 -19.53 -10.31 7.48
CA PRO A 157 -20.32 -10.25 8.70
C PRO A 157 -20.24 -11.58 9.46
N SER A 158 -19.82 -11.53 10.73
CA SER A 158 -19.84 -12.70 11.61
C SER A 158 -21.25 -13.28 11.66
N LEU A 159 -21.38 -14.60 11.46
CA LEU A 159 -22.63 -15.34 11.64
C LEU A 159 -23.10 -15.45 13.11
N LYS A 160 -22.59 -14.63 14.04
CA LYS A 160 -23.21 -14.47 15.35
C LYS A 160 -24.45 -13.58 15.14
N GLY A 161 -25.65 -14.12 14.98
CA GLY A 161 -26.26 -15.15 15.80
C GLY A 161 -27.30 -14.45 16.64
N SER A 162 -28.52 -14.42 16.12
CA SER A 162 -29.74 -14.08 16.84
C SER A 162 -29.72 -14.78 18.19
N HIS A 163 -29.58 -14.02 19.27
CA HIS A 163 -30.01 -14.50 20.57
C HIS A 163 -31.31 -13.77 20.95
N PRO A 164 -32.36 -14.52 21.33
CA PRO A 164 -33.68 -13.99 21.65
C PRO A 164 -33.67 -13.09 22.88
#